data_AF-G5AFV8-F1
#
_entry.id   AF-G5AFV8-F1
#
_cell.length_a   1.000
_cell.length_b   1.000
_cell.length_c   1.000
_cell.angle_alpha   90.00
_cell.angle_beta   90.00
_cell.angle_gamma   90.00
#
_symmetry.space_group_name_H-M   'P 1'
#
loop_
_entity.id
_entity.type
_entity.pdbx_description
1 polymer ?
#
loop_
_entity_poly.entity_id
_entity_poly.type
_entity_poly.pdbx_seq_one_letter_code
_entity_poly.pdbx_strand_id
1 'polypeptide(L)'
;RAMDEAAGNGHLEVVKWLHTNRSEGLPESVVEVAASEGRLDMLQLLLEHDAGRRWRPTEAMDDAAANGQLEAVKWLHNNRSEGCTSKAMDEAAAYGQLEVLKWLHANRSEGYTDSAIFYAARNDRAEVVKWLVTQSPMESADVAMKHAVANGNLNLMQWLHTDANAECTAKVMICAAKHGQLAILKYL
;
A
#
# COMPACT_ATOMS: atom_id res chain seq x y z
N ARG A 1 1.12 -20.67 -15.29
CA ARG A 1 -0.11 -20.06 -15.85
C ARG A 1 -1.38 -20.68 -15.30
N ALA A 2 -1.74 -21.94 -15.59
CA ALA A 2 -2.99 -22.51 -15.05
C ALA A 2 -3.07 -22.53 -13.51
N MET A 3 -1.95 -22.81 -12.83
CA MET A 3 -1.87 -22.76 -11.37
C MET A 3 -1.99 -21.33 -10.82
N ASP A 4 -1.27 -20.36 -11.41
CA ASP A 4 -1.31 -18.95 -11.00
C ASP A 4 -2.72 -18.39 -11.08
N GLU A 5 -3.39 -18.65 -12.21
CA GLU A 5 -4.78 -18.26 -12.44
C GLU A 5 -5.72 -18.95 -11.44
N ALA A 6 -5.55 -20.25 -11.20
CA ALA A 6 -6.36 -20.97 -10.22
C ALA A 6 -6.15 -20.45 -8.79
N ALA A 7 -4.92 -20.11 -8.41
CA ALA A 7 -4.60 -19.55 -7.10
C ALA A 7 -5.15 -18.12 -6.94
N GLY A 8 -4.92 -17.23 -7.91
CA GLY A 8 -5.47 -15.87 -7.88
C GLY A 8 -6.99 -15.83 -7.85
N ASN A 9 -7.65 -16.74 -8.57
CA ASN A 9 -9.11 -16.87 -8.55
C ASN A 9 -9.65 -17.73 -7.39
N GLY A 10 -8.81 -18.22 -6.48
CA GLY A 10 -9.22 -18.98 -5.30
C GLY A 10 -9.80 -20.37 -5.58
N HIS A 11 -9.47 -20.98 -6.72
CA HIS A 11 -9.92 -22.31 -7.11
C HIS A 11 -9.13 -23.42 -6.39
N LEU A 12 -9.36 -23.57 -5.09
CA LEU A 12 -8.62 -24.48 -4.20
C LEU A 12 -8.57 -25.93 -4.71
N GLU A 13 -9.69 -26.48 -5.18
CA GLU A 13 -9.75 -27.86 -5.65
C GLU A 13 -8.96 -28.05 -6.95
N VAL A 14 -8.95 -27.04 -7.82
CA VAL A 14 -8.11 -27.03 -9.03
C VAL A 14 -6.64 -27.01 -8.62
N VAL A 15 -6.27 -26.20 -7.62
CA VAL A 15 -4.88 -26.11 -7.14
C VAL A 15 -4.44 -27.41 -6.49
N LYS A 16 -5.24 -28.03 -5.62
CA LYS A 16 -4.97 -29.34 -5.02
C LYS A 16 -4.78 -30.41 -6.10
N TRP A 17 -5.67 -30.43 -7.10
CA TRP A 17 -5.58 -31.40 -8.19
C TRP A 17 -4.33 -31.19 -9.03
N LEU A 18 -4.04 -29.95 -9.43
CA LEU A 18 -2.85 -29.62 -10.21
C LEU A 18 -1.57 -29.95 -9.45
N HIS A 19 -1.51 -29.68 -8.14
CA HIS A 19 -0.36 -29.98 -7.29
C HIS A 19 -0.08 -31.48 -7.17
N THR A 20 -1.13 -32.30 -7.08
CA THR A 20 -1.02 -33.76 -6.90
C THR A 20 -0.83 -34.53 -8.20
N ASN A 21 -1.37 -34.03 -9.32
CA ASN A 21 -1.42 -34.76 -10.59
C ASN A 21 -0.44 -34.22 -11.65
N ARG A 22 0.28 -33.13 -11.38
CA ARG A 22 1.26 -32.56 -12.33
C ARG A 22 2.63 -32.45 -11.68
N SER A 23 3.68 -32.72 -12.46
CA SER A 23 5.08 -32.65 -12.03
C SER A 23 5.67 -31.23 -12.04
N GLU A 24 4.88 -30.23 -12.46
CA GLU A 24 5.33 -28.84 -12.67
C GLU A 24 5.57 -28.09 -11.34
N GLY A 25 5.16 -28.66 -10.19
CA GLY A 25 5.36 -28.08 -8.86
C GLY A 25 4.53 -26.82 -8.61
N LEU A 26 4.64 -26.26 -7.40
CA LEU A 26 4.08 -24.93 -7.11
C LEU A 26 4.95 -23.86 -7.78
N PRO A 27 4.35 -22.88 -8.48
CA PRO A 27 5.10 -21.75 -9.01
C PRO A 27 5.62 -20.90 -7.86
N GLU A 28 6.78 -20.27 -8.07
CA GLU A 28 7.45 -19.44 -7.05
C GLU A 28 6.56 -18.30 -6.56
N SER A 29 5.77 -17.70 -7.45
CA SER A 29 4.91 -16.55 -7.18
C SER A 29 3.50 -16.90 -6.68
N VAL A 30 3.14 -18.18 -6.51
CA VAL A 30 1.77 -18.59 -6.10
C VAL A 30 1.34 -17.94 -4.79
N VAL A 31 2.32 -17.71 -3.92
CA VAL A 31 2.20 -17.08 -2.62
C VAL A 31 1.88 -15.60 -2.74
N GLU A 32 2.68 -14.87 -3.52
CA GLU A 32 2.49 -13.44 -3.77
C GLU A 32 1.11 -13.18 -4.37
N VAL A 33 0.72 -13.98 -5.36
CA VAL A 33 -0.61 -13.88 -5.99
C VAL A 33 -1.72 -14.13 -4.97
N ALA A 34 -1.61 -15.19 -4.16
CA ALA A 34 -2.61 -15.47 -3.12
C ALA A 34 -2.70 -14.37 -2.07
N ALA A 35 -1.56 -13.78 -1.68
CA ALA A 35 -1.47 -12.70 -0.71
C ALA A 35 -2.04 -11.38 -1.26
N SER A 36 -1.63 -11.00 -2.47
CA SER A 36 -2.14 -9.87 -3.25
C SER A 36 -3.66 -9.91 -3.41
N GLU A 37 -4.21 -11.10 -3.61
CA GLU A 37 -5.65 -11.34 -3.77
C GLU A 37 -6.39 -11.60 -2.45
N GLY A 38 -5.71 -11.60 -1.31
CA GLY A 38 -6.32 -11.82 0.01
C GLY A 38 -6.89 -13.24 0.20
N ARG A 39 -6.40 -14.23 -0.54
CA ARG A 39 -6.90 -15.62 -0.52
C ARG A 39 -6.33 -16.37 0.69
N LEU A 40 -6.90 -16.14 1.87
CA LEU A 40 -6.46 -16.77 3.12
C LEU A 40 -6.47 -18.30 3.06
N ASP A 41 -7.52 -18.90 2.51
CA ASP A 41 -7.63 -20.35 2.38
C ASP A 41 -6.50 -20.94 1.51
N MET A 42 -6.07 -20.18 0.50
CA MET A 42 -4.93 -20.55 -0.33
C MET A 42 -3.62 -20.41 0.45
N LEU A 43 -3.41 -19.29 1.15
CA LEU A 43 -2.22 -19.11 1.99
C LEU A 43 -2.10 -20.20 3.06
N GLN A 44 -3.22 -20.59 3.67
CA GLN A 44 -3.29 -21.68 4.62
C GLN A 44 -2.97 -23.02 3.96
N LEU A 45 -3.58 -23.33 2.82
CA LEU A 45 -3.29 -24.54 2.06
C LEU A 45 -1.80 -24.64 1.71
N LEU A 46 -1.20 -23.55 1.22
CA LEU A 46 0.22 -23.50 0.85
C LEU A 46 1.13 -23.70 2.07
N LEU A 47 0.78 -23.13 3.22
CA LEU A 47 1.54 -23.33 4.45
C LEU A 47 1.46 -24.78 4.95
N GLU A 48 0.28 -25.40 4.90
CA GLU A 48 0.07 -26.78 5.36
C GLU A 48 0.76 -27.82 4.47
N HIS A 49 0.79 -27.57 3.15
CA HIS A 49 1.34 -28.52 2.17
C HIS A 49 2.84 -28.34 1.86
N ASP A 50 3.46 -27.21 2.20
CA ASP A 50 4.80 -26.84 1.73
C ASP A 50 5.85 -26.76 2.86
N ALA A 51 5.82 -27.70 3.81
CA ALA A 51 6.65 -27.79 5.03
C ALA A 51 8.20 -27.90 4.80
N GLY A 52 8.70 -27.65 3.60
CA GLY A 52 10.13 -27.74 3.28
C GLY A 52 10.63 -26.77 2.21
N ARG A 53 9.79 -25.91 1.64
CA ARG A 53 10.23 -24.95 0.62
C ARG A 53 10.51 -23.58 1.26
N ARG A 54 11.62 -22.98 0.86
CA ARG A 54 12.12 -21.69 1.35
C ARG A 54 11.22 -20.57 0.84
N TRP A 55 10.09 -20.35 1.50
CA TRP A 55 9.24 -19.17 1.36
C TRP A 55 10.09 -17.94 1.68
N ARG A 56 10.54 -17.23 0.66
CA ARG A 56 11.32 -16.00 0.82
C ARG A 56 10.93 -15.08 -0.32
N PRO A 57 9.79 -14.39 -0.17
CA PRO A 57 9.95 -12.96 -0.22
C PRO A 57 9.05 -12.21 0.76
N THR A 58 9.61 -11.13 1.31
CA THR A 58 8.85 -10.04 1.94
C THR A 58 7.76 -9.47 1.01
N GLU A 59 7.89 -9.73 -0.30
CA GLU A 59 6.96 -9.35 -1.37
C GLU A 59 5.54 -9.84 -1.11
N ALA A 60 5.33 -11.02 -0.49
CA ALA A 60 3.98 -11.47 -0.17
C ALA A 60 3.23 -10.50 0.75
N MET A 61 3.90 -9.98 1.79
CA MET A 61 3.31 -9.00 2.69
C MET A 61 3.30 -7.59 2.07
N ASP A 62 4.32 -7.25 1.27
CA ASP A 62 4.36 -5.99 0.53
C ASP A 62 3.18 -5.88 -0.46
N ASP A 63 2.92 -6.92 -1.26
CA ASP A 63 1.84 -6.98 -2.25
C ASP A 63 0.46 -7.05 -1.60
N ALA A 64 0.31 -7.83 -0.53
CA ALA A 64 -0.91 -7.83 0.27
C ALA A 64 -1.20 -6.42 0.82
N ALA A 65 -0.16 -5.70 1.24
CA ALA A 65 -0.32 -4.36 1.77
C ALA A 65 -0.68 -3.33 0.69
N ALA A 66 -0.01 -3.38 -0.46
CA ALA A 66 -0.30 -2.55 -1.62
C ALA A 66 -1.77 -2.68 -2.08
N ASN A 67 -2.29 -3.91 -2.06
CA ASN A 67 -3.67 -4.22 -2.47
C ASN A 67 -4.71 -4.11 -1.34
N GLY A 68 -4.33 -3.68 -0.15
CA GLY A 68 -5.28 -3.44 0.95
C GLY A 68 -5.79 -4.70 1.64
N GLN A 69 -5.13 -5.84 1.46
CA GLN A 69 -5.53 -7.13 2.01
C GLN A 69 -5.14 -7.26 3.49
N LEU A 70 -5.79 -6.48 4.36
CA LEU A 70 -5.46 -6.40 5.79
C LEU A 70 -5.43 -7.76 6.49
N GLU A 71 -6.39 -8.64 6.18
CA GLU A 71 -6.44 -9.96 6.81
C GLU A 71 -5.30 -10.88 6.32
N ALA A 72 -4.88 -10.76 5.06
CA ALA A 72 -3.70 -11.46 4.56
C ALA A 72 -2.42 -10.92 5.20
N VAL A 73 -2.30 -9.59 5.39
CA VAL A 73 -1.17 -8.97 6.12
C VAL A 73 -1.08 -9.50 7.56
N LYS A 74 -2.20 -9.52 8.29
CA LYS A 74 -2.28 -10.07 9.66
C LYS A 74 -1.92 -11.55 9.69
N TRP A 75 -2.46 -12.32 8.75
CA TRP A 75 -2.21 -13.75 8.65
C TRP A 75 -0.73 -14.03 8.38
N LEU A 76 -0.13 -13.33 7.42
CA LEU A 76 1.29 -13.45 7.10
C LEU A 76 2.14 -13.06 8.32
N HIS A 77 1.81 -11.98 9.02
CA HIS A 77 2.54 -11.58 10.22
C HIS A 77 2.52 -12.64 11.33
N ASN A 78 1.38 -13.29 11.55
CA ASN A 78 1.23 -14.28 12.62
C ASN A 78 1.81 -15.65 12.28
N ASN A 79 1.89 -16.00 10.99
CA ASN A 79 2.26 -17.35 10.55
C ASN A 79 3.65 -17.41 9.88
N ARG A 80 4.27 -16.26 9.58
CA ARG A 80 5.54 -16.17 8.85
C ARG A 80 6.54 -15.29 9.60
N SER A 81 7.83 -15.58 9.43
CA SER A 81 8.93 -14.86 10.09
C SER A 81 9.69 -13.92 9.17
N GLU A 82 9.43 -13.97 7.86
CA GLU A 82 10.08 -13.12 6.85
C GLU A 82 9.82 -11.63 7.06
N GLY A 83 8.59 -11.27 7.48
CA GLY A 83 8.16 -9.87 7.60
C GLY A 83 7.83 -9.21 6.26
N CYS A 84 8.01 -7.89 6.21
CA CYS A 84 7.83 -7.07 5.01
C CYS A 84 9.06 -6.17 4.78
N THR A 85 8.99 -5.29 3.81
CA THR A 85 9.94 -4.17 3.68
C THR A 85 9.21 -2.84 3.89
N SER A 86 9.91 -1.71 3.74
CA SER A 86 9.27 -0.40 3.70
C SER A 86 8.30 -0.25 2.52
N LYS A 87 8.43 -1.09 1.47
CA LYS A 87 7.51 -1.10 0.33
C LYS A 87 6.06 -1.36 0.76
N ALA A 88 5.83 -2.24 1.75
CA ALA A 88 4.49 -2.49 2.26
C ALA A 88 3.78 -1.18 2.66
N MET A 89 4.44 -0.31 3.41
CA MET A 89 3.85 0.95 3.84
C MET A 89 3.86 2.02 2.73
N ASP A 90 4.92 2.11 1.94
CA ASP A 90 5.03 3.06 0.83
C ASP A 90 3.96 2.83 -0.24
N GLU A 91 3.73 1.57 -0.61
CA GLU A 91 2.73 1.18 -1.61
C GLU A 91 1.31 1.21 -1.03
N ALA A 92 1.10 0.76 0.21
CA ALA A 92 -0.18 0.95 0.91
C ALA A 92 -0.56 2.44 0.92
N ALA A 93 0.40 3.34 1.17
CA ALA A 93 0.16 4.78 1.12
C ALA A 93 -0.17 5.27 -0.30
N ALA A 94 0.58 4.83 -1.31
CA ALA A 94 0.34 5.18 -2.72
C ALA A 94 -1.05 4.76 -3.22
N TYR A 95 -1.55 3.62 -2.78
CA TYR A 95 -2.85 3.06 -3.18
C TYR A 95 -4.00 3.45 -2.26
N GLY A 96 -3.74 4.13 -1.13
CA GLY A 96 -4.79 4.65 -0.24
C GLY A 96 -5.26 3.66 0.83
N GLN A 97 -4.46 2.64 1.13
CA GLN A 97 -4.79 1.55 2.05
C GLN A 97 -4.56 1.94 3.52
N LEU A 98 -5.33 2.92 4.01
CA LEU A 98 -5.11 3.54 5.32
C LEU A 98 -5.12 2.54 6.49
N GLU A 99 -6.03 1.56 6.49
CA GLU A 99 -6.14 0.60 7.59
C GLU A 99 -4.96 -0.38 7.63
N VAL A 100 -4.45 -0.79 6.47
CA VAL A 100 -3.20 -1.56 6.37
C VAL A 100 -2.03 -0.72 6.89
N LEU A 101 -1.93 0.54 6.47
CA LEU A 101 -0.86 1.44 6.87
C LEU A 101 -0.80 1.63 8.39
N LYS A 102 -1.94 1.90 9.03
CA LYS A 102 -2.06 2.01 10.50
C LYS A 102 -1.65 0.71 11.19
N TRP A 103 -2.10 -0.43 10.66
CA TRP A 103 -1.80 -1.73 11.26
C TRP A 103 -0.32 -2.06 11.16
N LEU A 104 0.30 -1.87 9.98
CA LEU A 104 1.75 -2.07 9.79
C LEU A 104 2.55 -1.15 10.70
N HIS A 105 2.20 0.14 10.77
CA HIS A 105 2.88 1.09 11.65
C HIS A 105 2.87 0.67 13.13
N ALA A 106 1.78 0.07 13.59
CA ALA A 106 1.63 -0.35 14.98
C ALA A 106 2.30 -1.71 15.30
N ASN A 107 2.53 -2.57 14.31
CA ASN A 107 2.94 -3.97 14.52
C ASN A 107 4.29 -4.34 13.86
N ARG A 108 4.86 -3.45 13.05
CA ARG A 108 6.11 -3.65 12.30
C ARG A 108 7.09 -2.51 12.53
N SER A 109 8.37 -2.77 12.32
CA SER A 109 9.46 -1.82 12.58
C SER A 109 10.13 -1.31 11.31
N GLU A 110 9.77 -1.85 10.15
CA GLU A 110 10.33 -1.50 8.84
C GLU A 110 10.04 -0.04 8.44
N GLY A 111 8.91 0.49 8.89
CA GLY A 111 8.51 1.88 8.65
C GLY A 111 8.18 2.20 7.19
N TYR A 112 8.10 3.50 6.89
CA TYR A 112 7.88 4.05 5.56
C TYR A 112 9.00 5.02 5.18
N THR A 113 9.14 5.31 3.89
CA THR A 113 10.07 6.30 3.35
C THR A 113 9.32 7.55 2.87
N ASP A 114 10.06 8.57 2.41
CA ASP A 114 9.47 9.77 1.78
C ASP A 114 8.60 9.44 0.54
N SER A 115 8.78 8.24 -0.02
CA SER A 115 7.94 7.73 -1.10
C SER A 115 6.48 7.64 -0.68
N ALA A 116 6.17 7.29 0.57
CA ALA A 116 4.81 7.16 1.07
C ALA A 116 4.02 8.46 0.91
N ILE A 117 4.55 9.58 1.43
CA ILE A 117 3.87 10.88 1.34
C ILE A 117 3.84 11.40 -0.11
N PHE A 118 4.94 11.23 -0.84
CA PHE A 118 5.04 11.67 -2.24
C PHE A 118 3.98 10.98 -3.10
N TYR A 119 3.88 9.65 -3.06
CA TYR A 119 2.94 8.90 -3.88
C TYR A 119 1.49 9.02 -3.37
N ALA A 120 1.26 9.06 -2.06
CA ALA A 120 -0.06 9.31 -1.50
C ALA A 120 -0.61 10.68 -1.97
N ALA A 121 0.20 11.74 -1.90
CA ALA A 121 -0.21 13.06 -2.34
C ALA A 121 -0.38 13.12 -3.87
N ARG A 122 0.55 12.53 -4.64
CA ARG A 122 0.46 12.47 -6.10
C ARG A 122 -0.81 11.75 -6.58
N ASN A 123 -1.20 10.66 -5.92
CA ASN A 123 -2.35 9.84 -6.28
C ASN A 123 -3.65 10.28 -5.56
N ASP A 124 -3.66 11.46 -4.94
CA ASP A 124 -4.82 12.05 -4.27
C ASP A 124 -5.42 11.21 -3.12
N ARG A 125 -4.55 10.54 -2.35
CA ARG A 125 -4.93 9.72 -1.19
C ARG A 125 -5.06 10.61 0.06
N ALA A 126 -6.03 11.52 0.06
CA ALA A 126 -6.16 12.57 1.07
C ALA A 126 -6.14 12.07 2.54
N GLU A 127 -6.86 10.99 2.84
CA GLU A 127 -6.90 10.44 4.21
C GLU A 127 -5.57 9.81 4.64
N VAL A 128 -4.83 9.19 3.71
CA VAL A 128 -3.47 8.72 3.95
C VAL A 128 -2.51 9.88 4.17
N VAL A 129 -2.60 10.93 3.33
CA VAL A 129 -1.77 12.14 3.48
C VAL A 129 -1.98 12.78 4.84
N LYS A 130 -3.23 12.96 5.28
CA LYS A 130 -3.55 13.48 6.61
C LYS A 130 -2.90 12.63 7.69
N TRP A 131 -3.05 11.31 7.61
CA TRP A 131 -2.45 10.41 8.59
C TRP A 131 -0.92 10.51 8.60
N LEU A 132 -0.24 10.45 7.45
CA LEU A 132 1.22 10.56 7.37
C LEU A 132 1.73 11.90 7.93
N VAL A 133 1.06 13.00 7.60
CA VAL A 133 1.41 14.34 8.14
C VAL A 133 1.24 14.39 9.66
N THR A 134 0.25 13.71 10.24
CA THR A 134 0.13 13.64 11.72
C THR A 134 1.27 12.84 12.36
N GLN A 135 1.88 11.90 11.65
CA GLN A 135 3.02 11.13 12.15
C GLN A 135 4.34 11.92 12.01
N SER A 136 4.48 12.76 10.98
CA SER A 136 5.71 13.53 10.70
C SER A 136 5.42 14.87 10.02
N PRO A 137 5.02 15.93 10.77
CA PRO A 137 4.44 17.15 10.21
C PRO A 137 5.38 18.01 9.35
N MET A 138 6.63 18.22 9.79
CA MET A 138 7.49 19.28 9.21
C MET A 138 8.03 18.96 7.81
N GLU A 139 8.31 17.70 7.50
CA GLU A 139 8.91 17.30 6.21
C GLU A 139 7.84 16.92 5.16
N SER A 140 6.68 16.45 5.61
CA SER A 140 5.62 15.89 4.75
C SER A 140 4.67 16.94 4.17
N ALA A 141 4.47 18.07 4.86
CA ALA A 141 3.40 19.00 4.54
C ALA A 141 3.64 19.80 3.25
N ASP A 142 4.89 20.19 2.94
CA ASP A 142 5.23 20.95 1.73
C ASP A 142 5.04 20.13 0.44
N VAL A 143 5.47 18.86 0.46
CA VAL A 143 5.28 17.92 -0.64
C VAL A 143 3.78 17.69 -0.87
N ALA A 144 3.05 17.44 0.22
CA ALA A 144 1.60 17.26 0.17
C ALA A 144 0.88 18.50 -0.39
N MET A 145 1.29 19.70 0.03
CA MET A 145 0.69 20.98 -0.39
C MET A 145 0.80 21.17 -1.90
N LYS A 146 2.00 20.96 -2.46
CA LYS A 146 2.25 21.09 -3.89
C LYS A 146 1.37 20.15 -4.72
N HIS A 147 1.21 18.90 -4.28
CA HIS A 147 0.43 17.90 -5.00
C HIS A 147 -1.08 18.10 -4.82
N ALA A 148 -1.55 18.47 -3.63
CA ALA A 148 -2.94 18.86 -3.41
C ALA A 148 -3.35 20.00 -4.35
N VAL A 149 -2.48 21.00 -4.51
CA VAL A 149 -2.70 22.10 -5.44
C VAL A 149 -2.67 21.63 -6.89
N ALA A 150 -1.67 20.87 -7.31
CA ALA A 150 -1.59 20.37 -8.70
C ALA A 150 -2.84 19.56 -9.10
N ASN A 151 -3.36 18.73 -8.19
CA ASN A 151 -4.54 17.89 -8.40
C ASN A 151 -5.87 18.65 -8.23
N GLY A 152 -5.86 19.90 -7.75
CA GLY A 152 -7.07 20.67 -7.49
C GLY A 152 -7.85 20.23 -6.26
N ASN A 153 -7.21 19.47 -5.36
CA ASN A 153 -7.82 19.03 -4.10
C ASN A 153 -7.83 20.17 -3.08
N LEU A 154 -8.81 21.07 -3.23
CA LEU A 154 -9.01 22.23 -2.36
C LEU A 154 -9.16 21.82 -0.88
N ASN A 155 -9.87 20.72 -0.60
CA ASN A 155 -10.10 20.27 0.78
C ASN A 155 -8.80 19.86 1.47
N LEU A 156 -7.96 19.08 0.78
CA LEU A 156 -6.66 18.67 1.31
C LEU A 156 -5.71 19.87 1.43
N MET A 157 -5.71 20.78 0.45
CA MET A 157 -4.93 22.01 0.48
C MET A 157 -5.31 22.90 1.68
N GLN A 158 -6.60 23.10 1.91
CA GLN A 158 -7.13 23.86 3.05
C GLN A 158 -6.68 23.23 4.36
N TRP A 159 -6.88 21.92 4.53
CA TRP A 159 -6.45 21.20 5.73
C TRP A 159 -4.94 21.32 5.97
N LEU A 160 -4.11 21.21 4.93
CA LEU A 160 -2.66 21.36 5.06
C LEU A 160 -2.29 22.78 5.53
N HIS A 161 -2.99 23.81 5.05
CA HIS A 161 -2.78 25.19 5.47
C HIS A 161 -3.25 25.44 6.91
N THR A 162 -4.46 24.99 7.26
CA THR A 162 -5.10 25.33 8.54
C THR A 162 -4.70 24.43 9.70
N ASP A 163 -4.62 23.12 9.45
CA ASP A 163 -4.47 22.11 10.49
C ASP A 163 -3.03 21.60 10.57
N ALA A 164 -2.33 21.49 9.43
CA ALA A 164 -0.93 21.08 9.39
C ALA A 164 0.07 22.26 9.40
N ASN A 165 -0.43 23.51 9.44
CA ASN A 165 0.37 24.74 9.44
C ASN A 165 1.43 24.79 8.33
N ALA A 166 1.10 24.24 7.15
CA ALA A 166 1.96 24.25 5.98
C ALA A 166 1.97 25.65 5.35
N GLU A 167 3.15 26.16 5.02
CA GLU A 167 3.28 27.51 4.48
C GLU A 167 2.78 27.59 3.03
N CYS A 168 1.89 28.55 2.78
CA CYS A 168 1.48 28.92 1.42
C CYS A 168 2.54 29.82 0.78
N THR A 169 3.58 29.21 0.20
CA THR A 169 4.66 29.96 -0.44
C THR A 169 4.27 30.46 -1.84
N ALA A 170 5.04 31.39 -2.41
CA ALA A 170 4.87 31.83 -3.80
C ALA A 170 4.90 30.67 -4.82
N LYS A 171 5.62 29.58 -4.51
CA LYS A 171 5.64 28.36 -5.34
C LYS A 171 4.27 27.70 -5.41
N VAL A 172 3.47 27.75 -4.33
CA VAL A 172 2.10 27.21 -4.28
C VAL A 172 1.18 28.01 -5.20
N MET A 173 1.22 29.34 -5.13
CA MET A 173 0.47 30.22 -6.04
C MET A 173 0.82 29.99 -7.52
N ILE A 174 2.12 29.91 -7.84
CA ILE A 174 2.59 29.60 -9.21
C ILE A 174 2.08 28.22 -9.65
N CYS A 175 2.10 27.23 -8.76
CA CYS A 175 1.60 25.88 -9.06
C CYS A 175 0.10 25.90 -9.35
N ALA A 176 -0.70 26.62 -8.55
CA ALA A 176 -2.14 26.75 -8.75
C ALA A 176 -2.46 27.42 -10.09
N ALA A 177 -1.76 28.51 -10.42
CA ALA A 177 -1.89 29.20 -11.71
C ALA A 177 -1.52 28.28 -12.89
N LYS A 178 -0.39 27.55 -12.79
CA LYS A 178 0.07 26.62 -13.83
C LYS A 178 -0.96 25.52 -14.14
N HIS A 179 -1.70 25.04 -13.14
CA HIS A 179 -2.68 23.97 -13.29
C HIS A 179 -4.12 24.48 -13.42
N GLY A 180 -4.35 25.79 -13.56
CA GLY A 180 -5.68 26.36 -13.76
C GLY A 180 -6.61 26.28 -12.54
N GLN A 181 -6.06 26.20 -11.33
CA GLN A 181 -6.80 25.91 -10.11
C GLN A 181 -7.43 27.17 -9.51
N LEU A 182 -8.45 27.71 -10.19
CA LEU A 182 -9.10 28.98 -9.82
C LEU A 182 -9.67 28.96 -8.40
N ALA A 183 -10.25 27.84 -7.96
CA ALA A 183 -10.81 27.72 -6.61
C ALA A 183 -9.74 27.83 -5.53
N ILE A 184 -8.55 27.26 -5.76
CA ILE A 184 -7.40 27.36 -4.86
C ILE A 184 -6.83 28.78 -4.88
N LEU A 185 -6.70 29.41 -6.05
CA LEU A 185 -6.26 30.80 -6.16
C LEU A 185 -7.19 31.81 -5.48
N LYS A 186 -8.49 31.51 -5.38
CA LYS A 186 -9.46 32.34 -4.65
C LYS A 186 -9.37 32.15 -3.13
N TYR A 187 -8.77 31.05 -2.69
CA TYR A 187 -8.59 30.73 -1.28
C TYR A 187 -7.28 31.28 -0.71
N LEU A 188 -6.20 31.21 -1.50
CA LEU A 188 -4.89 31.81 -1.20
C LEU A 188 -4.99 33.34 -1.13
#